data_AF-A0A9P7ST93-F1
#
_entry.id   AF-A0A9P7ST93-F1
#
_cell.length_a   1.000
_cell.length_b   1.000
_cell.length_c   1.000
_cell.angle_alpha   90.00
_cell.angle_beta   90.00
_cell.angle_gamma   90.00
#
_symmetry.space_group_name_H-M   'P 1'
#
loop_
_entity.id
_entity.type
_entity.pdbx_description
1 polymer ?
#
loop_
_entity_poly.entity_id
_entity_poly.type
_entity_poly.pdbx_seq_one_letter_code
_entity_poly.pdbx_strand_id
1 'polypeptide(L)'
;MPQPSSTAKRVFVLLNRHSRHYPGAWDDPESLMRNTLAFLHEKGIAGFDTSSALNAKPRLLVKENWVLFLHAVFDIFNDTYDPATAHLPGANDLPGIMVEFSRRRESGNTNRAVMNKVNDEVRKAHDMKGFGSEPPFAADYSDGKHPTCWRPRSSKPRASSTVPALDPALGSAPAPAPAPAPPPAPPPAPPPAPPPAPPPDPAP
;
A
#
# COMPACT_ATOMS: atom_id res chain seq x y z
N MET A 1 -7.64 29.57 10.21
CA MET A 1 -7.07 28.25 10.54
C MET A 1 -6.49 27.68 9.25
N PRO A 2 -5.17 27.45 9.12
CA PRO A 2 -4.65 26.68 8.00
C PRO A 2 -5.11 25.22 8.18
N GLN A 3 -5.79 24.67 7.17
CA GLN A 3 -6.11 23.24 7.11
C GLN A 3 -4.79 22.45 7.18
N PRO A 4 -4.73 21.30 7.88
CA PRO A 4 -3.55 20.46 7.83
C PRO A 4 -3.24 20.12 6.37
N SER A 5 -2.00 20.42 5.95
CA SER A 5 -1.51 20.09 4.62
C SER A 5 -1.58 18.56 4.46
N SER A 6 -2.54 18.10 3.66
CA SER A 6 -2.67 16.68 3.33
C SER A 6 -1.46 16.28 2.47
N THR A 7 -0.67 15.34 2.97
CA THR A 7 0.53 14.84 2.25
C THR A 7 0.12 13.86 1.16
N ALA A 8 0.68 14.02 -0.05
CA ALA A 8 0.49 13.09 -1.17
C ALA A 8 0.84 11.64 -0.78
N LYS A 9 -0.03 10.69 -1.16
CA LYS A 9 0.16 9.27 -0.89
C LYS A 9 -0.24 8.42 -2.07
N ARG A 10 0.45 7.28 -2.22
CA ARG A 10 0.08 6.23 -3.17
C ARG A 10 -0.61 5.08 -2.46
N VAL A 11 -1.73 4.63 -3.00
CA VAL A 11 -2.47 3.48 -2.51
C VAL A 11 -2.35 2.37 -3.54
N PHE A 12 -1.80 1.24 -3.10
CA PHE A 12 -1.77 0.00 -3.87
C PHE A 12 -2.86 -0.92 -3.35
N VAL A 13 -3.74 -1.37 -4.24
CA VAL A 13 -4.84 -2.29 -3.94
C VAL A 13 -4.56 -3.63 -4.60
N LEU A 14 -4.49 -4.67 -3.77
CA LEU A 14 -4.49 -6.07 -4.17
C LEU A 14 -5.89 -6.64 -3.93
N LEU A 15 -6.66 -6.81 -5.01
CA LEU A 15 -8.04 -7.24 -4.96
C LEU A 15 -8.17 -8.69 -5.44
N ASN A 16 -8.31 -9.64 -4.52
CA ASN A 16 -8.51 -11.04 -4.88
C ASN A 16 -9.85 -11.26 -5.60
N ARG A 17 -9.88 -12.16 -6.59
CA ARG A 17 -11.11 -12.54 -7.35
C ARG A 17 -12.29 -13.00 -6.50
N HIS A 18 -12.03 -13.47 -5.29
CA HIS A 18 -13.06 -13.92 -4.35
C HIS A 18 -13.49 -12.85 -3.34
N SER A 19 -12.95 -11.63 -3.45
CA SER A 19 -13.42 -10.49 -2.66
C SER A 19 -14.83 -10.10 -3.09
N ARG A 20 -15.65 -9.65 -2.14
CA ARG A 20 -16.95 -9.04 -2.41
C ARG A 20 -16.84 -7.76 -3.24
N HIS A 21 -15.68 -7.12 -3.23
CA HIS A 21 -15.41 -5.89 -3.98
C HIS A 21 -14.91 -6.15 -5.40
N TYR A 22 -14.67 -7.42 -5.78
CA TYR A 22 -14.15 -7.76 -7.11
C TYR A 22 -15.17 -7.56 -8.26
N PRO A 23 -16.45 -7.95 -8.12
CA PRO A 23 -17.41 -7.79 -9.22
C PRO A 23 -17.50 -6.33 -9.69
N GLY A 24 -17.26 -6.11 -10.98
CA GLY A 24 -17.30 -4.78 -11.59
C GLY A 24 -16.07 -3.88 -11.33
N ALA A 25 -15.11 -4.29 -10.50
CA ALA A 25 -13.97 -3.44 -10.13
C ALA A 25 -13.02 -3.13 -11.30
N TRP A 26 -12.97 -4.00 -12.30
CA TRP A 26 -12.20 -3.76 -13.53
C TRP A 26 -12.82 -2.66 -14.38
N ASP A 27 -14.13 -2.70 -14.55
CA ASP A 27 -14.87 -1.77 -15.41
C ASP A 27 -15.16 -0.44 -14.69
N ASP A 28 -15.39 -0.49 -13.38
CA ASP A 28 -15.61 0.67 -12.50
C ASP A 28 -14.53 0.73 -11.39
N PRO A 29 -13.31 1.18 -11.74
CA PRO A 29 -12.25 1.34 -10.75
C PRO A 29 -12.53 2.49 -9.76
N GLU A 30 -13.45 3.42 -10.06
CA GLU A 30 -13.81 4.49 -9.13
C GLU A 30 -14.54 3.96 -7.91
N SER A 31 -15.47 3.02 -8.10
CA SER A 31 -16.11 2.34 -6.97
C SER A 31 -15.11 1.56 -6.12
N LEU A 32 -14.12 0.91 -6.74
CA LEU A 32 -13.02 0.27 -5.99
C LEU A 32 -12.24 1.29 -5.16
N MET A 33 -11.86 2.44 -5.75
CA MET A 33 -11.16 3.51 -5.04
C MET A 33 -11.99 4.05 -3.86
N ARG A 34 -13.27 4.34 -4.07
CA ARG A 34 -14.18 4.78 -3.00
C ARG A 34 -14.27 3.78 -1.85
N ASN A 35 -14.45 2.50 -2.17
CA ASN A 35 -14.51 1.43 -1.17
C ASN A 35 -13.19 1.29 -0.41
N THR A 36 -12.06 1.45 -1.11
CA THR A 36 -10.72 1.45 -0.50
C THR A 36 -10.55 2.61 0.47
N LEU A 37 -10.95 3.82 0.09
CA LEU A 37 -10.86 5.00 0.95
C LEU A 37 -11.78 4.90 2.17
N ALA A 38 -13.01 4.39 1.98
CA ALA A 38 -13.94 4.12 3.07
C ALA A 38 -13.37 3.10 4.07
N PHE A 39 -12.78 2.01 3.58
CA PHE A 39 -12.10 1.01 4.40
C PHE A 39 -10.94 1.61 5.20
N LEU A 40 -10.07 2.39 4.53
CA LEU A 40 -8.95 3.06 5.19
C LEU A 40 -9.43 4.04 6.26
N HIS A 41 -10.56 4.72 6.02
CA HIS A 41 -11.21 5.59 6.98
C HIS A 41 -11.69 4.83 8.21
N GLU A 42 -12.43 3.76 8.03
CA GLU A 42 -12.93 2.92 9.11
C GLU A 42 -11.79 2.33 9.97
N LYS A 43 -10.67 1.96 9.34
CA LYS A 43 -9.53 1.35 10.04
C LYS A 43 -8.60 2.33 10.75
N GLY A 44 -8.72 3.63 10.50
CA GLY A 44 -7.88 4.65 11.14
C GLY A 44 -6.38 4.39 10.96
N ILE A 45 -5.95 4.10 9.72
CA ILE A 45 -4.54 3.77 9.44
C ILE A 45 -3.63 4.93 9.82
N ALA A 46 -2.63 4.65 10.66
CA ALA A 46 -1.71 5.66 11.18
C ALA A 46 -1.02 6.45 10.05
N GLY A 47 -1.02 7.78 10.20
CA GLY A 47 -0.41 8.70 9.23
C GLY A 47 -1.22 8.88 7.94
N PHE A 48 -2.46 8.40 7.88
CA PHE A 48 -3.41 8.66 6.79
C PHE A 48 -4.52 9.56 7.33
N ASP A 49 -4.64 10.78 6.81
CA ASP A 49 -5.79 11.66 7.12
C ASP A 49 -7.01 11.15 6.37
N THR A 50 -7.74 10.29 7.04
CA THR A 50 -8.89 9.58 6.52
C THR A 50 -10.03 10.51 6.14
N SER A 51 -10.26 11.58 6.93
CA SER A 51 -11.38 12.50 6.74
C SER A 51 -11.17 13.41 5.54
N SER A 52 -9.95 13.88 5.32
CA SER A 52 -9.59 14.60 4.10
C SER A 52 -9.58 13.67 2.89
N ALA A 53 -9.20 12.40 3.05
CA ALA A 53 -9.06 11.45 1.96
C ALA A 53 -10.40 11.04 1.33
N LEU A 54 -11.49 11.01 2.10
CA LEU A 54 -12.83 10.76 1.57
C LEU A 54 -13.30 11.86 0.59
N ASN A 55 -12.77 13.07 0.74
CA ASN A 55 -13.04 14.20 -0.14
C ASN A 55 -11.95 14.41 -1.20
N ALA A 56 -10.89 13.60 -1.17
CA ALA A 56 -9.84 13.67 -2.16
C ALA A 56 -10.38 13.26 -3.53
N LYS A 57 -9.78 13.80 -4.59
CA LYS A 57 -9.99 13.32 -5.96
C LYS A 57 -8.87 12.31 -6.27
N PRO A 58 -9.08 11.01 -6.04
CA PRO A 58 -8.04 10.03 -6.31
C PRO A 58 -7.73 9.99 -7.81
N ARG A 59 -6.45 9.86 -8.16
CA ARG A 59 -5.99 9.69 -9.54
C ARG A 59 -5.57 8.25 -9.74
N LEU A 60 -6.35 7.50 -10.50
CA LEU A 60 -5.98 6.14 -10.91
C LEU A 60 -4.75 6.20 -11.82
N LEU A 61 -3.69 5.45 -11.46
CA LEU A 61 -2.45 5.38 -12.22
C LEU A 61 -2.33 4.10 -13.02
N VAL A 62 -2.54 2.96 -12.37
CA VAL A 62 -2.37 1.63 -12.97
C VAL A 62 -3.57 0.78 -12.58
N LYS A 63 -4.09 0.01 -13.53
CA LYS A 63 -4.97 -1.11 -13.25
C LYS A 63 -4.56 -2.33 -14.06
N GLU A 64 -4.38 -3.46 -13.39
CA GLU A 64 -4.04 -4.73 -14.04
C GLU A 64 -5.00 -5.82 -13.62
N ASN A 65 -5.60 -6.49 -14.59
CA ASN A 65 -6.46 -7.63 -14.37
C ASN A 65 -5.66 -8.91 -14.52
N TRP A 66 -5.62 -9.75 -13.49
CA TRP A 66 -4.93 -11.04 -13.51
C TRP A 66 -5.91 -12.16 -13.24
N VAL A 67 -5.50 -13.39 -13.55
CA VAL A 67 -6.33 -14.60 -13.36
C VAL A 67 -6.90 -14.74 -11.94
N LEU A 68 -6.15 -14.31 -10.92
CA LEU A 68 -6.53 -14.49 -9.52
C LEU A 68 -6.78 -13.18 -8.75
N PHE A 69 -6.39 -12.05 -9.30
CA PHE A 69 -6.44 -10.77 -8.59
C PHE A 69 -6.48 -9.60 -9.57
N LEU A 70 -6.98 -8.47 -9.11
CA LEU A 70 -6.85 -7.18 -9.77
C LEU A 70 -5.87 -6.34 -8.95
N HIS A 71 -4.89 -5.75 -9.62
CA HIS A 71 -4.02 -4.73 -9.05
C HIS A 71 -4.53 -3.36 -9.45
N ALA A 72 -4.67 -2.45 -8.49
CA ALA A 72 -4.91 -1.04 -8.79
C ALA A 72 -3.93 -0.17 -8.00
N VAL A 73 -3.42 0.87 -8.63
CA VAL A 73 -2.58 1.88 -7.99
C VAL A 73 -3.21 3.23 -8.25
N PHE A 74 -3.44 4.00 -7.20
CA PHE A 74 -3.94 5.36 -7.32
C PHE A 74 -3.28 6.29 -6.31
N ASP A 75 -3.16 7.55 -6.69
CA ASP A 75 -2.64 8.59 -5.81
C ASP A 75 -3.79 9.39 -5.20
N ILE A 76 -3.58 9.85 -3.97
CA ILE A 76 -4.41 10.87 -3.32
C ILE A 76 -3.55 12.07 -2.93
N PHE A 77 -4.14 13.26 -2.98
CA PHE A 77 -3.48 14.54 -2.70
C PHE A 77 -2.21 14.80 -3.53
N ASN A 78 -2.04 14.10 -4.67
CA ASN A 78 -0.93 14.32 -5.60
C ASN A 78 -1.37 15.27 -6.71
N ASP A 79 -1.60 16.53 -6.34
CA ASP A 79 -2.07 17.56 -7.27
C ASP A 79 -0.96 18.03 -8.23
N THR A 80 0.29 17.69 -7.92
CA THR A 80 1.49 18.04 -8.69
C THR A 80 1.97 16.91 -9.60
N TYR A 81 1.15 15.88 -9.84
CA TYR A 81 1.53 14.77 -10.71
C TYR A 81 1.81 15.27 -12.14
N ASP A 82 3.04 15.07 -12.59
CA ASP A 82 3.47 15.40 -13.96
C ASP A 82 3.83 14.12 -14.75
N PRO A 83 3.03 13.73 -15.76
CA PRO A 83 3.30 12.53 -16.57
C PRO A 83 4.60 12.61 -17.38
N ALA A 84 5.13 13.81 -17.63
CA ALA A 84 6.39 13.97 -18.36
C ALA A 84 7.58 13.51 -17.50
N THR A 85 7.55 13.77 -16.20
CA THR A 85 8.66 13.47 -15.27
C THR A 85 8.40 12.28 -14.36
N ALA A 86 7.15 11.82 -14.19
CA ALA A 86 6.77 10.76 -13.27
C ALA A 86 7.44 9.39 -13.50
N HIS A 87 8.07 9.18 -14.66
CA HIS A 87 8.84 7.98 -14.99
C HIS A 87 10.28 8.01 -14.42
N LEU A 88 10.78 9.19 -14.06
CA LEU A 88 12.14 9.38 -13.55
C LEU A 88 12.25 8.89 -12.09
N PRO A 89 13.36 8.23 -11.71
CA PRO A 89 13.60 7.85 -10.31
C PRO A 89 13.51 9.04 -9.35
N GLY A 90 12.78 8.88 -8.24
CA GLY A 90 12.65 9.93 -7.21
C GLY A 90 11.71 11.09 -7.56
N ALA A 91 11.30 11.26 -8.82
CA ALA A 91 10.48 12.40 -9.23
C ALA A 91 9.03 12.33 -8.71
N ASN A 92 8.50 11.11 -8.56
CA ASN A 92 7.12 10.88 -8.11
C ASN A 92 7.03 9.63 -7.20
N ASP A 93 8.06 9.44 -6.39
CA ASP A 93 8.11 8.38 -5.38
C ASP A 93 7.36 8.85 -4.14
N LEU A 94 6.16 8.31 -3.94
CA LEU A 94 5.30 8.67 -2.81
C LEU A 94 5.40 7.65 -1.69
N PRO A 95 5.26 8.06 -0.41
CA PRO A 95 4.92 7.13 0.64
C PRO A 95 3.55 6.51 0.33
N GLY A 96 3.32 5.28 0.77
CA GLY A 96 2.07 4.63 0.42
C GLY A 96 1.57 3.56 1.35
N ILE A 97 0.41 3.07 0.98
CA ILE A 97 -0.42 2.15 1.75
C ILE A 97 -0.77 0.99 0.82
N MET A 98 -0.50 -0.22 1.28
CA MET A 98 -1.01 -1.42 0.65
C MET A 98 -2.35 -1.79 1.29
N VAL A 99 -3.36 -1.99 0.45
CA VAL A 99 -4.67 -2.51 0.84
C VAL A 99 -4.89 -3.84 0.15
N GLU A 100 -5.23 -4.86 0.91
CA GLU A 100 -5.58 -6.17 0.41
C GLU A 100 -7.05 -6.46 0.71
N PHE A 101 -7.80 -6.84 -0.31
CA PHE A 101 -9.17 -7.31 -0.21
C PHE A 101 -9.23 -8.77 -0.65
N SER A 102 -9.61 -9.65 0.28
CA SER A 102 -9.77 -11.08 0.04
C SER A 102 -11.16 -11.57 0.50
N ARG A 103 -11.47 -12.85 0.28
CA ARG A 103 -12.75 -13.46 0.68
C ARG A 103 -13.05 -13.31 2.17
N ARG A 104 -12.03 -13.42 3.02
CA ARG A 104 -12.18 -13.50 4.50
C ARG A 104 -11.48 -12.37 5.25
N ARG A 105 -10.62 -11.62 4.58
CA ARG A 105 -9.75 -10.63 5.19
C ARG A 105 -9.67 -9.39 4.33
N GLU A 106 -9.78 -8.25 4.98
CA GLU A 106 -9.46 -6.96 4.43
C GLU A 106 -8.40 -6.35 5.35
N SER A 107 -7.29 -5.87 4.78
CA SER A 107 -6.21 -5.30 5.56
C SER A 107 -5.56 -4.11 4.85
N GLY A 108 -5.15 -3.13 5.63
CA GLY A 108 -4.34 -2.00 5.18
C GLY A 108 -3.08 -1.91 6.02
N ASN A 109 -1.92 -1.68 5.38
CA ASN A 109 -0.67 -1.41 6.09
C ASN A 109 0.23 -0.47 5.30
N THR A 110 1.16 0.17 6.00
CA THR A 110 2.26 0.93 5.40
C THR A 110 3.49 0.03 5.33
N ASN A 111 3.91 -0.33 4.11
CA ASN A 111 5.12 -1.12 3.90
C ASN A 111 6.03 -0.44 2.89
N ARG A 112 7.12 0.15 3.39
CA ARG A 112 8.06 0.93 2.57
C ARG A 112 8.70 0.10 1.45
N ALA A 113 9.07 -1.15 1.72
CA ALA A 113 9.71 -2.00 0.72
C ALA A 113 8.75 -2.35 -0.42
N VAL A 114 7.49 -2.66 -0.09
CA VAL A 114 6.43 -2.87 -1.09
C VAL A 114 6.17 -1.59 -1.87
N MET A 115 6.07 -0.44 -1.20
CA MET A 115 5.79 0.83 -1.87
C MET A 115 6.92 1.30 -2.78
N ASN A 116 8.18 1.03 -2.44
CA ASN A 116 9.30 1.27 -3.35
C ASN A 116 9.13 0.46 -4.65
N LYS A 117 8.77 -0.82 -4.54
CA LYS A 117 8.47 -1.65 -5.72
C LYS A 117 7.27 -1.12 -6.51
N VAL A 118 6.19 -0.71 -5.84
CA VAL A 118 5.03 -0.09 -6.50
C VAL A 118 5.42 1.18 -7.25
N ASN A 119 6.28 2.03 -6.67
CA ASN A 119 6.79 3.22 -7.35
C ASN A 119 7.61 2.84 -8.60
N ASP A 120 8.47 1.82 -8.50
CA ASP A 120 9.23 1.29 -9.65
C ASP A 120 8.31 0.78 -10.76
N GLU A 121 7.25 0.04 -10.42
CA GLU A 121 6.30 -0.49 -11.40
C GLU A 121 5.44 0.60 -12.06
N VAL A 122 5.04 1.65 -11.33
CA VAL A 122 4.38 2.82 -11.94
C VAL A 122 5.30 3.51 -12.95
N ARG A 123 6.61 3.63 -12.64
CA ARG A 123 7.60 4.18 -13.57
C ARG A 123 7.75 3.31 -14.82
N LYS A 124 7.86 1.99 -14.66
CA LYS A 124 7.89 1.04 -15.78
C LYS A 124 6.63 1.11 -16.63
N ALA A 125 5.45 1.22 -16.03
CA ALA A 125 4.19 1.36 -16.76
C ALA A 125 4.19 2.61 -17.65
N HIS A 126 4.71 3.73 -17.13
CA HIS A 126 4.96 4.95 -17.90
C HIS A 126 5.90 4.72 -19.09
N ASP A 127 7.06 4.12 -18.83
CA ASP A 127 8.06 3.86 -19.87
C ASP A 127 7.51 2.96 -20.97
N MET A 128 6.70 1.96 -20.61
CA MET A 128 6.14 1.00 -21.56
C MET A 128 4.99 1.55 -22.39
N LYS A 129 4.32 2.64 -21.99
CA LYS A 129 3.22 3.21 -22.80
C LYS A 129 3.72 4.26 -23.80
N GLY A 130 4.99 4.68 -23.68
CA GLY A 130 5.66 5.55 -24.66
C GLY A 130 5.64 7.02 -24.27
N PHE A 131 6.14 7.89 -25.15
CA PHE A 131 6.20 9.33 -24.90
C PHE A 131 4.80 9.97 -24.90
N GLY A 132 4.52 10.84 -23.93
CA GLY A 132 3.23 11.53 -23.80
C GLY A 132 2.06 10.67 -23.31
N SER A 133 2.33 9.43 -22.88
CA SER A 133 1.29 8.57 -22.29
C SER A 133 0.84 9.09 -20.92
N GLU A 134 -0.46 9.11 -20.70
CA GLU A 134 -1.08 9.49 -19.43
C GLU A 134 -1.80 8.29 -18.79
N PRO A 135 -1.84 8.22 -17.45
CA PRO A 135 -2.64 7.24 -16.74
C PRO A 135 -4.16 7.46 -16.98
N PRO A 136 -5.01 6.44 -16.79
CA PRO A 136 -4.67 5.14 -16.22
C PRO A 136 -4.03 4.17 -17.22
N PHE A 137 -2.94 3.54 -16.81
CA PHE A 137 -2.30 2.46 -17.55
C PHE A 137 -3.03 1.14 -17.25
N ALA A 138 -3.82 0.69 -18.21
CA ALA A 138 -4.55 -0.56 -18.13
C ALA A 138 -3.80 -1.70 -18.84
N ALA A 139 -3.83 -2.88 -18.24
CA ALA A 139 -3.40 -4.14 -18.84
C ALA A 139 -4.27 -5.30 -18.34
N ASP A 140 -4.75 -6.14 -19.25
CA ASP A 140 -5.49 -7.36 -18.90
C ASP A 140 -4.63 -8.57 -19.22
N TYR A 141 -4.34 -9.37 -18.20
CA TYR A 141 -3.57 -10.61 -18.21
C TYR A 141 -4.43 -11.82 -17.81
N SER A 142 -5.75 -11.64 -17.65
CA SER A 142 -6.66 -12.68 -17.16
C SER A 142 -6.83 -13.86 -18.13
N ASP A 143 -6.49 -13.66 -19.42
CA ASP A 143 -6.46 -14.71 -20.43
C ASP A 143 -5.07 -15.32 -20.64
N GLY A 144 -4.10 -14.96 -19.79
CA GLY A 144 -2.71 -15.41 -19.90
C GLY A 144 -1.92 -14.75 -21.03
N LYS A 145 -2.50 -13.80 -21.77
CA LYS A 145 -1.78 -13.03 -22.77
C LYS A 145 -1.18 -11.79 -22.13
N HIS A 146 0.09 -11.56 -22.41
CA HIS A 146 0.74 -10.31 -22.05
C HIS A 146 0.53 -9.30 -23.18
N PRO A 147 0.06 -8.07 -22.90
CA PRO A 147 -0.02 -7.05 -23.94
C PRO A 147 1.36 -6.84 -24.57
N THR A 148 1.41 -6.70 -25.88
CA THR A 148 2.67 -6.39 -26.57
C THR A 148 2.86 -4.88 -26.56
N CYS A 149 3.97 -4.39 -26.01
CA CYS A 149 4.34 -2.99 -26.16
C CYS A 149 5.16 -2.81 -27.45
N TRP A 150 4.68 -1.94 -28.33
CA TRP A 150 5.33 -1.65 -29.60
C TRP A 150 6.27 -0.43 -29.54
N ARG A 151 6.20 0.43 -28.51
CA ARG A 151 6.97 1.69 -28.42
C ARG A 151 7.35 2.08 -26.98
N PRO A 152 8.34 1.43 -26.37
CA PRO A 152 8.86 1.86 -25.07
C PRO A 152 9.55 3.22 -25.18
N ARG A 153 9.30 4.12 -24.23
CA ARG A 153 9.93 5.45 -24.09
C ARG A 153 11.45 5.35 -23.98
N SER A 154 11.96 4.27 -23.37
CA SER A 154 13.38 4.01 -23.12
C SER A 154 14.06 3.08 -24.13
N SER A 155 13.44 2.77 -25.28
CA SER A 155 14.06 1.82 -26.22
C SER A 155 15.27 2.39 -26.98
N LYS A 156 16.45 1.79 -26.75
CA LYS A 156 17.42 1.58 -27.84
C LYS A 156 16.76 0.64 -28.87
N PRO A 157 17.04 0.78 -30.18
CA PRO A 157 16.27 0.10 -31.21
C PRO A 157 16.68 -1.37 -31.33
N ARG A 158 16.04 -2.29 -30.57
CA ARG A 158 15.79 -3.67 -31.04
C ARG A 158 14.86 -4.47 -30.12
N ALA A 159 13.92 -5.15 -30.78
CA ALA A 159 13.00 -6.19 -30.30
C ALA A 159 11.86 -5.75 -29.36
N SER A 160 10.64 -6.10 -29.79
CA SER A 160 9.39 -6.09 -29.03
C SER A 160 9.59 -6.51 -27.58
N SER A 161 9.24 -5.63 -26.64
CA SER A 161 9.32 -5.91 -25.20
C SER A 161 7.91 -6.19 -24.68
N THR A 162 7.70 -7.37 -24.11
CA THR A 162 6.48 -7.74 -23.37
C THR A 162 6.29 -6.76 -22.20
N VAL A 163 5.06 -6.29 -21.90
CA VAL A 163 4.84 -5.49 -20.67
C VAL A 163 5.22 -6.35 -19.46
N PRO A 164 6.17 -5.90 -18.61
CA PRO A 164 6.33 -6.48 -17.29
C PRO A 164 5.08 -6.08 -16.50
N ALA A 165 4.44 -7.08 -15.95
CA ALA A 165 3.26 -6.93 -15.14
C ALA A 165 3.70 -6.78 -13.67
N LEU A 166 2.91 -6.09 -12.82
CA LEU A 166 3.25 -5.95 -11.39
C LEU A 166 3.49 -7.34 -10.79
N ASP A 167 4.71 -7.58 -10.28
CA ASP A 167 5.16 -8.89 -9.83
C ASP A 167 4.07 -9.59 -8.96
N PRO A 168 3.52 -10.74 -9.42
CA PRO A 168 2.53 -11.52 -8.67
C PRO A 168 2.99 -11.86 -7.24
N ALA A 169 4.31 -11.92 -7.00
CA ALA A 169 4.90 -12.21 -5.70
C ALA A 169 4.74 -11.07 -4.68
N LEU A 170 4.32 -9.86 -5.09
CA LEU A 170 3.99 -8.77 -4.17
C LEU A 170 2.83 -9.11 -3.21
N GLY A 171 1.99 -10.08 -3.57
CA GLY A 171 0.91 -10.62 -2.72
C GLY A 171 1.28 -11.87 -1.91
N SER A 172 2.47 -12.43 -2.10
CA SER A 172 2.94 -13.61 -1.37
C SER A 172 3.94 -13.22 -0.28
N ALA A 173 3.49 -12.43 0.70
CA ALA A 173 4.25 -12.32 1.93
C ALA A 173 4.24 -13.70 2.63
N PRO A 174 5.38 -14.30 2.98
CA PRO A 174 5.38 -15.41 3.92
C PRO A 174 4.68 -14.93 5.20
N ALA A 175 3.84 -15.78 5.79
CA ALA A 175 3.21 -15.49 7.07
C ALA A 175 4.30 -15.01 8.04
N PRO A 176 4.10 -13.90 8.79
CA PRO A 176 5.05 -13.49 9.80
C PRO A 176 5.26 -14.68 10.75
N ALA A 177 6.53 -15.01 11.00
CA ALA A 177 6.87 -16.01 12.01
C ALA A 177 6.13 -15.66 13.31
N PRO A 178 5.58 -16.64 14.04
CA PRO A 178 4.92 -16.37 15.31
C PRO A 178 5.87 -15.56 16.20
N ALA A 179 5.38 -14.44 16.73
CA ALA A 179 6.16 -13.60 17.61
C ALA A 179 6.72 -14.47 18.76
N PRO A 180 7.99 -14.28 19.16
CA PRO A 180 8.52 -14.95 20.32
C PRO A 180 7.61 -14.67 21.51
N ALA A 181 7.29 -15.71 22.29
CA ALA A 181 6.47 -15.56 23.49
C ALA A 181 7.04 -14.45 24.37
N PRO A 182 6.21 -13.59 24.97
CA PRO A 182 6.70 -12.57 25.89
C PRO A 182 7.50 -13.25 27.01
N PRO A 183 8.61 -12.64 27.45
CA PRO A 183 9.35 -13.17 28.58
C PRO A 183 8.41 -13.29 29.80
N PRO A 184 8.59 -14.33 30.64
CA PRO A 184 7.79 -14.46 31.86
C PRO A 184 7.89 -13.19 32.70
N ALA A 185 6.77 -12.78 33.29
CA ALA A 185 6.72 -11.62 34.15
C ALA A 185 7.76 -11.76 35.29
N PRO A 186 8.44 -10.66 35.69
CA PRO A 186 9.35 -10.71 36.83
C PRO A 186 8.57 -11.14 38.09
N PRO A 187 9.20 -11.91 39.00
CA PRO A 187 8.57 -12.28 40.25
C PRO A 187 8.20 -11.03 41.06
N PRO A 188 7.11 -11.07 41.83
CA PRO A 188 6.72 -9.97 42.70
C PRO A 188 7.85 -9.59 43.65
N ALA A 189 8.01 -8.29 43.89
CA ALA A 189 9.01 -7.78 44.81
C ALA A 189 8.80 -8.37 46.23
N PRO A 190 9.88 -8.66 46.97
CA PRO A 190 9.76 -9.11 48.35
C PRO A 190 9.04 -8.05 49.19
N PRO A 191 8.28 -8.47 50.22
CA PRO A 191 7.62 -7.53 51.12
C PRO A 191 8.65 -6.64 51.82
N PRO A 192 8.27 -5.40 52.19
CA PRO A 192 9.14 -4.50 52.96
C PRO A 192 9.60 -5.18 54.25
N ALA A 193 10.86 -4.95 54.63
CA ALA A 193 11.37 -5.43 55.90
C ALA A 193 10.54 -4.86 57.07
N PRO A 194 10.26 -5.66 58.12
CA PRO A 194 9.59 -5.15 59.30
C PRO A 194 10.42 -4.02 59.94
N PRO A 195 9.76 -3.01 60.52
CA PRO A 195 10.47 -1.94 61.22
C PRO A 195 11.32 -2.51 62.36
N PRO A 196 12.47 -1.88 62.67
CA PRO A 196 13.32 -2.30 63.77
C PRO A 196 12.55 -2.26 65.09
N ALA A 197 12.80 -3.26 65.94
CA ALA A 197 12.19 -3.35 67.25
C ALA A 197 12.55 -2.11 68.09
N PRO A 198 11.61 -1.59 68.90
CA PRO A 198 11.92 -0.51 69.83
C PRO A 198 13.02 -0.95 70.81
N PRO A 199 13.91 -0.02 71.21
CA PRO A 199 14.96 -0.32 72.18
C PRO A 199 14.35 -0.79 73.51
N PRO A 200 15.03 -1.70 74.23
CA PRO A 200 14.56 -2.15 75.53
C PRO A 200 14.53 -0.99 76.52
N ASP A 201 13.50 -0.99 77.37
CA ASP A 201 13.35 0.02 78.42
C ASP A 201 14.55 -0.01 79.39
N PRO A 202 14.99 1.15 79.91
CA PRO A 202 16.03 1.21 80.91
C PRO A 202 15.63 0.43 82.15
N ALA A 203 16.52 -0.45 82.64
CA ALA A 203 16.31 -1.18 83.89
C ALA A 203 16.27 -0.22 85.10
N PRO A 204 15.49 -0.53 86.15
CA PRO A 204 15.32 0.30 87.33
C PRO A 204 16.59 0.40 88.21
#